data_AF-A0A8X6S2X1-F1
#
_entry.id   AF-A0A8X6S2X1-F1
#
_cell.length_a   1.000
_cell.length_b   1.000
_cell.length_c   1.000
_cell.angle_alpha   90.00
_cell.angle_beta   90.00
_cell.angle_gamma   90.00
#
_symmetry.space_group_name_H-M   'P 1'
#
loop_
_entity.id
_entity.type
_entity.pdbx_description
1 polymer ?
#
loop_
_entity_poly.entity_id
_entity_poly.type
_entity_poly.pdbx_seq_one_letter_code
_entity_poly.pdbx_strand_id
1 'polypeptide(L)'
;MSHNYTKNYCGLVTNANELNNSIKRFWEIENCPDFEIPTMSREEKLCEEHFTSTYNRDETGRFIVKMPLSRDPSCLGDSKQMALRRINSLWRRLVQDPKIYIGII
;
A
#
# COMPACT_ATOMS: atom_id res chain seq x y z
N MET A 1 -27.98 10.84 -2.28
CA MET A 1 -27.19 11.13 -3.49
C MET A 1 -26.33 12.35 -3.22
N SER A 2 -25.09 12.15 -2.76
CA SER A 2 -24.13 13.24 -2.50
C SER A 2 -23.11 13.25 -3.64
N HIS A 3 -23.17 14.25 -4.51
CA HIS A 3 -22.16 14.49 -5.53
C HIS A 3 -20.88 14.99 -4.85
N ASN A 4 -19.81 14.20 -4.90
CA ASN A 4 -18.47 14.64 -4.54
C ASN A 4 -17.96 15.62 -5.61
N TYR A 5 -17.98 16.90 -5.29
CA TYR A 5 -17.45 17.95 -6.15
C TYR A 5 -15.92 17.97 -6.00
N THR A 6 -15.18 17.41 -6.96
CA THR A 6 -13.72 17.56 -7.04
C THR A 6 -13.39 19.00 -7.39
N LYS A 7 -12.89 19.74 -6.39
CA LYS A 7 -12.47 21.13 -6.55
C LYS A 7 -11.13 21.15 -7.29
N ASN A 8 -11.18 21.35 -8.61
CA ASN A 8 -9.97 21.46 -9.42
C ASN A 8 -9.30 22.81 -9.12
N TYR A 9 -8.08 22.76 -8.56
CA TYR A 9 -7.28 23.95 -8.31
C TYR A 9 -6.45 24.26 -9.56
N CYS A 10 -6.72 25.40 -10.20
CA CYS A 10 -5.93 25.87 -11.34
C CYS A 10 -5.16 27.13 -10.90
N GLY A 11 -3.85 26.97 -10.67
CA GLY A 11 -2.95 28.08 -10.35
C GLY A 11 -2.32 28.65 -11.61
N LEU A 12 -2.99 29.60 -12.27
CA LEU A 12 -2.38 30.36 -13.35
C LEU A 12 -1.42 31.39 -12.74
N VAL A 13 -0.13 31.23 -12.99
CA VAL A 13 0.88 32.19 -12.54
C VAL A 13 1.27 33.11 -13.69
N THR A 14 0.92 34.39 -13.54
CA THR A 14 1.17 35.43 -14.56
C THR A 14 2.50 36.16 -14.34
N ASN A 15 3.12 36.01 -13.17
CA ASN A 15 4.37 36.65 -12.79
C ASN A 15 5.47 35.62 -12.50
N ALA A 16 6.46 35.54 -13.39
CA ALA A 16 7.58 34.61 -13.26
C ALA A 16 8.43 34.84 -12.00
N ASN A 17 8.52 36.08 -11.50
CA ASN A 17 9.27 36.38 -10.28
C ASN A 17 8.56 35.84 -9.03
N GLU A 18 7.23 35.96 -8.96
CA GLU A 18 6.45 35.38 -7.87
C GLU A 18 6.53 33.86 -7.88
N LEU A 19 6.44 33.23 -9.06
CA LEU A 19 6.65 31.79 -9.21
C LEU A 19 8.02 31.37 -8.68
N ASN A 20 9.07 32.07 -9.12
CA ASN A 20 10.43 31.72 -8.76
C ASN A 20 10.66 31.89 -7.25
N ASN A 21 10.08 32.91 -6.63
CA ASN A 21 10.12 33.10 -5.18
C ASN A 21 9.39 31.99 -4.43
N SER A 22 8.21 31.55 -4.92
CA SER A 22 7.48 30.43 -4.34
C SER A 22 8.24 29.11 -4.46
N ILE A 23 8.83 28.82 -5.62
CA ILE A 23 9.65 27.63 -5.85
C ILE A 23 10.90 27.66 -4.97
N LYS A 24 11.58 28.80 -4.90
CA LYS A 24 12.76 28.96 -4.04
C LYS A 24 12.43 28.71 -2.58
N ARG A 25 11.34 29.31 -2.09
CA ARG A 25 10.89 29.12 -0.70
C ARG A 25 10.45 27.68 -0.42
N PHE A 26 9.81 27.01 -1.38
CA PHE A 26 9.50 25.59 -1.28
C PHE A 26 10.77 24.76 -1.11
N TRP A 27 11.78 24.99 -1.95
CA TRP A 27 13.06 24.29 -1.86
C TRP A 27 13.84 24.62 -0.58
N GLU A 28 13.76 25.83 -0.04
CA GLU A 28 14.38 26.20 1.24
C GLU A 28 13.73 25.46 2.43
N ILE A 29 12.42 25.18 2.35
CA ILE A 29 11.69 24.42 3.39
C ILE A 29 12.02 22.93 3.31
N GLU A 30 12.06 22.35 2.10
CA GLU A 30 12.37 20.93 1.92
C GLU A 30 13.86 20.60 2.09
N ASN A 31 14.76 21.49 1.67
CA ASN A 31 16.22 21.30 1.81
C ASN A 31 16.75 21.96 3.08
N CYS A 32 16.15 21.68 4.23
CA CYS A 32 16.71 22.11 5.51
C CYS A 32 17.96 21.26 5.82
N PRO A 33 19.19 21.82 5.85
CA PRO A 33 20.41 21.03 6.08
C PRO A 33 20.47 20.42 7.49
N ASP A 34 19.74 21.04 8.43
CA ASP A 34 19.66 20.63 9.84
C ASP A 34 18.64 19.52 10.09
N PHE A 35 17.87 19.13 9.07
CA PHE A 35 17.30 17.78 9.04
C PHE A 35 18.43 16.84 8.63
N GLU A 36 19.32 16.53 9.58
CA GLU A 36 20.00 15.23 9.54
C GLU A 36 18.92 14.21 9.20
N ILE A 37 19.13 13.45 8.10
CA ILE A 37 18.23 12.37 7.66
C ILE A 37 17.72 11.71 8.94
N PRO A 38 16.42 11.82 9.27
CA PRO A 38 15.93 11.33 10.55
C PRO A 38 16.49 9.93 10.67
N THR A 39 17.28 9.66 11.71
CA THR A 39 17.90 8.35 11.85
C THR A 39 16.77 7.35 11.84
N MET A 40 16.56 6.71 10.68
CA MET A 40 15.36 5.90 10.48
C MET A 40 15.33 4.90 11.61
N SER A 41 14.19 4.84 12.30
CA SER A 41 13.93 3.79 13.27
C SER A 41 14.16 2.44 12.60
N ARG A 42 14.43 1.42 13.42
CA ARG A 42 14.63 0.08 12.89
C ARG A 42 13.41 -0.37 12.08
N GLU A 43 12.23 0.00 12.53
CA GLU A 43 10.95 -0.29 11.89
C GLU A 43 10.84 0.40 10.53
N GLU A 44 11.22 1.68 10.43
CA GLU A 44 11.24 2.40 9.14
C GLU A 44 12.22 1.78 8.14
N LYS A 45 13.42 1.39 8.59
CA LYS A 45 14.40 0.70 7.73
C LYS A 45 13.86 -0.63 7.21
N LEU A 46 13.24 -1.43 8.07
CA LEU A 46 12.64 -2.71 7.68
C LEU A 46 11.48 -2.52 6.70
N CYS A 47 10.66 -1.49 6.90
CA CYS A 47 9.58 -1.14 5.97
C CYS A 47 10.12 -0.72 4.59
N GLU A 48 11.16 0.11 4.56
CA GLU A 48 11.78 0.57 3.30
C GLU A 48 12.43 -0.59 2.54
N GLU A 49 13.16 -1.46 3.24
CA GLU A 49 13.76 -2.66 2.67
C GLU A 49 12.68 -3.63 2.15
N HIS A 50 11.60 -3.83 2.92
CA HIS A 50 10.48 -4.66 2.51
C HIS A 50 9.77 -4.10 1.28
N PHE A 51 9.52 -2.79 1.26
CA PHE A 51 8.90 -2.12 0.14
C PHE A 51 9.78 -2.29 -1.11
N THR A 52 11.05 -1.91 -1.03
CA THR A 52 11.98 -1.97 -2.17
C THR A 52 12.13 -3.39 -2.72
N SER A 53 12.15 -4.40 -1.86
CA SER A 53 12.29 -5.81 -2.27
C SER A 53 11.02 -6.45 -2.83
N THR A 54 9.84 -5.89 -2.53
CA THR A 54 8.54 -6.51 -2.89
C THR A 54 7.68 -5.65 -3.80
N TYR A 55 8.07 -4.40 -4.02
CA TYR A 55 7.44 -3.46 -4.93
C TYR A 55 7.57 -3.93 -6.37
N ASN A 56 6.46 -3.88 -7.11
CA ASN A 56 6.47 -3.92 -8.56
C ASN A 56 5.29 -3.11 -9.13
N ARG A 57 5.24 -2.98 -10.46
CA ARG A 57 4.09 -2.39 -11.16
C ARG A 57 3.49 -3.39 -12.14
N ASP A 58 2.16 -3.37 -12.26
CA ASP A 58 1.47 -4.11 -13.33
C ASP A 58 1.61 -3.40 -14.68
N GLU A 59 1.16 -4.06 -15.75
CA GLU A 59 1.18 -3.53 -17.12
C GLU A 59 0.38 -2.23 -17.29
N THR A 60 -0.55 -1.95 -16.36
CA THR A 60 -1.34 -0.71 -16.33
C THR A 60 -0.70 0.39 -15.50
N GLY A 61 0.47 0.13 -14.90
CA GLY A 61 1.22 1.06 -14.06
C GLY A 61 0.77 1.12 -12.59
N ARG A 62 -0.13 0.22 -12.15
CA ARG A 62 -0.57 0.17 -10.74
C ARG A 62 0.50 -0.49 -9.86
N PHE A 63 0.63 0.04 -8.65
CA PHE A 63 1.54 -0.51 -7.65
C PHE A 63 1.03 -1.85 -7.11
N ILE A 64 1.91 -2.85 -7.14
CA ILE A 64 1.76 -4.11 -6.43
C ILE A 64 2.80 -4.11 -5.31
N VAL A 65 2.32 -4.13 -4.07
CA VAL A 65 3.17 -4.05 -2.87
C VAL A 65 2.79 -5.19 -1.95
N LYS A 66 3.78 -5.85 -1.36
CA LYS A 66 3.53 -6.83 -0.30
C LYS A 66 3.40 -6.09 1.03
N MET A 67 2.36 -6.45 1.79
CA MET A 67 2.20 -5.90 3.14
C MET A 67 3.21 -6.55 4.09
N PRO A 68 3.97 -5.75 4.88
CA PRO A 68 4.85 -6.29 5.90
C PRO A 68 4.04 -6.95 7.02
N LEU A 69 4.60 -8.02 7.60
CA LEU A 69 4.03 -8.64 8.79
C LEU A 69 4.64 -7.98 10.03
N SER A 70 3.81 -7.69 11.03
CA SER A 70 4.25 -7.09 12.29
C SER A 70 5.11 -8.03 13.16
N ARG A 71 5.08 -9.33 12.87
CA ARG A 71 5.85 -10.39 13.54
C ARG A 71 6.28 -11.44 12.53
N ASP A 72 7.32 -12.19 12.90
CA ASP A 72 7.75 -13.33 12.11
C ASP A 72 6.60 -14.36 12.00
N PRO A 73 6.25 -14.81 10.78
CA PRO A 73 5.14 -15.75 10.57
C PRO A 73 5.32 -17.11 11.28
N SER A 74 6.51 -17.47 11.73
CA SER A 74 6.76 -18.66 12.57
C SER A 74 5.94 -18.64 13.87
N CYS A 75 5.53 -17.47 14.37
CA CYS A 75 4.67 -17.36 15.55
C CYS A 75 3.25 -17.94 15.35
N LEU A 76 2.85 -18.24 14.11
CA LEU A 76 1.52 -18.75 13.77
C LEU A 76 1.37 -20.27 14.00
N GLY A 77 2.46 -21.01 14.22
CA GLY A 77 2.45 -22.46 14.44
C GLY A 77 1.65 -23.21 13.37
N ASP A 78 0.76 -24.11 13.80
CA ASP A 78 -0.03 -24.97 12.91
C ASP A 78 -1.22 -24.28 12.23
N SER A 79 -1.37 -22.96 12.39
CA SER A 79 -2.52 -22.21 11.85
C SER A 79 -2.69 -22.42 10.34
N LYS A 80 -1.58 -22.45 9.58
CA LYS A 80 -1.61 -22.71 8.12
C LYS A 80 -2.17 -24.10 7.82
N GLN A 81 -1.67 -25.12 8.51
CA GLN A 81 -2.11 -26.50 8.28
C GLN A 81 -3.59 -26.67 8.66
N MET A 82 -4.02 -26.06 9.76
CA MET A 82 -5.42 -26.09 10.18
C MET A 82 -6.33 -25.37 9.17
N ALA A 83 -5.94 -24.20 8.68
CA ALA A 83 -6.68 -23.47 7.64
C ALA A 83 -6.81 -24.30 6.35
N LEU A 84 -5.73 -24.96 5.92
CA LEU A 84 -5.74 -25.85 4.75
C LEU A 84 -6.64 -27.07 4.94
N ARG A 85 -6.64 -27.70 6.12
CA ARG A 85 -7.57 -28.81 6.40
C ARG A 85 -9.03 -28.35 6.32
N ARG A 86 -9.32 -27.17 6.87
CA ARG A 86 -10.67 -26.56 6.85
C ARG A 86 -11.11 -26.23 5.43
N ILE A 87 -10.27 -25.54 4.64
CA ILE A 87 -10.62 -25.17 3.27
C ILE A 87 -10.83 -26.41 2.40
N ASN A 88 -9.98 -27.44 2.52
CA ASN A 88 -10.13 -28.68 1.76
C ASN A 88 -11.36 -29.47 2.17
N SER A 89 -11.77 -29.41 3.44
CA SER A 89 -13.04 -29.99 3.90
C SER A 89 -14.24 -29.26 3.28
N LEU A 90 -14.20 -27.93 3.25
CA LEU A 90 -15.23 -27.10 2.61
C LEU A 90 -15.32 -27.39 1.11
N TRP A 91 -14.19 -27.44 0.40
CA TRP A 91 -14.16 -27.79 -1.03
C TRP A 91 -14.76 -29.17 -1.31
N ARG A 92 -14.42 -30.19 -0.52
CA ARG A 92 -15.00 -31.54 -0.67
C ARG A 92 -16.51 -31.54 -0.47
N ARG A 93 -17.00 -30.85 0.56
CA ARG A 93 -18.44 -30.72 0.82
C ARG A 93 -19.15 -29.99 -0.32
N LEU A 94 -18.55 -28.90 -0.82
CA LEU A 94 -19.12 -28.10 -1.89
C LEU A 94 -19.25 -28.91 -3.18
N VAL A 95 -18.27 -29.74 -3.51
CA VAL A 95 -18.31 -30.62 -4.70
C VAL A 95 -19.33 -31.76 -4.53
N GLN A 96 -19.52 -32.27 -3.31
CA GLN A 96 -20.43 -33.40 -3.05
C GLN A 96 -21.91 -32.99 -2.92
N ASP A 97 -22.22 -31.72 -2.65
CA ASP A 97 -23.60 -31.24 -2.53
C ASP A 97 -23.97 -30.26 -3.65
N PRO A 98 -24.72 -30.71 -4.67
CA PRO A 98 -25.16 -29.88 -5.79
C PRO A 98 -25.99 -28.67 -5.36
N LYS A 99 -26.71 -28.75 -4.22
CA LYS A 99 -27.56 -27.65 -3.74
C LYS A 99 -26.76 -26.49 -3.17
N ILE A 100 -25.59 -26.75 -2.60
CA ILE A 100 -24.71 -25.71 -2.06
C ILE A 100 -23.86 -25.10 -3.19
N TYR A 101 -23.46 -25.91 -4.19
CA TYR A 101 -22.65 -25.46 -5.33
C TYR A 101 -23.38 -24.42 -6.20
N ILE A 102 -24.69 -24.58 -6.42
CA ILE A 102 -25.50 -23.70 -7.28
C ILE A 102 -25.82 -22.34 -6.62
N GLY A 103 -25.74 -22.22 -5.29
CA GLY A 103 -26.05 -20.96 -4.58
C GLY A 103 -24.88 -19.97 -4.47
N ILE A 104 -23.70 -20.31 -4.97
CA ILE A 104 -22.47 -19.52 -4.86
C ILE A 104 -21.98 -18.99 -6.23
N ILE A 105 -22.53 -19.50 -7.34
CA ILE A 105 -22.32 -18.99 -8.70
C ILE A 105 -23.51 -18.10 -9.08
#